data_AF-A0A4R9Q1G1-F1
#
_entry.id   AF-A0A4R9Q1G1-F1
#
_cell.length_a   1.000
_cell.length_b   1.000
_cell.length_c   1.000
_cell.angle_alpha   90.00
_cell.angle_beta   90.00
_cell.angle_gamma   90.00
#
_symmetry.space_group_name_H-M   'P 1'
#
loop_
_entity.id
_entity.type
_entity.pdbx_description
1 polymer ?
#
loop_
_entity_poly.entity_id
_entity_poly.type
_entity_poly.pdbx_seq_one_letter_code
_entity_poly.pdbx_strand_id
1 'polypeptide(L)'
;MNRQPHANSREQIVAGAIQEVVGELRLIEVADYIAFIRLEHFACLSDLVDSAAELYFQPGTLRLGHGGEAQVDWSGSPRIVLDLELRPRGVTVYFQLTLTGQGSSVVVNYVSFEKPGETPEHNTALLEDAIDQARIRRTEPLAYP
;
A
#
# COMPACT_ATOMS: atom_id res chain seq x y z
N MET A 1 1.39 19.83 -9.91
CA MET A 1 0.30 19.41 -9.01
C MET A 1 0.45 20.13 -7.68
N ASN A 2 -0.60 20.82 -7.22
CA ASN A 2 -0.59 21.49 -5.92
C ASN A 2 -0.62 20.42 -4.82
N ARG A 3 0.51 20.18 -4.14
CA ARG A 3 0.57 19.27 -2.99
C ARG A 3 -0.36 19.83 -1.92
N GLN A 4 -1.37 19.05 -1.54
CA GLN A 4 -2.25 19.37 -0.41
C GLN A 4 -1.37 19.58 0.84
N PRO A 5 -1.60 20.60 1.69
CA PRO A 5 -0.73 20.93 2.83
C PRO A 5 -0.56 19.79 3.86
N HIS A 6 -1.45 18.77 3.83
CA HIS A 6 -1.41 17.59 4.71
C HIS A 6 -0.92 16.31 4.02
N ALA A 7 -0.48 16.39 2.76
CA ALA A 7 -0.04 15.22 1.99
C ALA A 7 1.13 14.49 2.68
N ASN A 8 2.11 15.23 3.21
CA ASN A 8 3.29 14.65 3.87
C ASN A 8 2.93 13.83 5.12
N SER A 9 1.98 14.29 5.95
CA SER A 9 1.57 13.55 7.16
C SER A 9 0.83 12.26 6.79
N ARG A 10 -0.03 12.31 5.77
CA ARG A 10 -0.77 11.12 5.31
C ARG A 10 0.13 10.12 4.58
N GLU A 11 1.11 10.60 3.83
CA GLU A 11 2.16 9.75 3.24
C GLU A 11 2.94 9.01 4.31
N GLN A 12 3.33 9.68 5.40
CA GLN A 12 4.01 9.04 6.53
C GLN A 12 3.13 7.98 7.21
N ILE A 13 1.85 8.27 7.43
CA ILE A 13 0.90 7.31 8.01
C ILE A 13 0.77 6.08 7.11
N VAL A 14 0.54 6.26 5.81
CA VAL A 14 0.39 5.16 4.86
C VAL A 14 1.70 4.36 4.74
N ALA A 15 2.85 5.04 4.62
CA ALA A 15 4.15 4.38 4.55
C ALA A 15 4.46 3.54 5.78
N GLY A 16 4.18 4.06 6.98
CA GLY A 16 4.31 3.30 8.23
C GLY A 16 3.32 2.14 8.31
N ALA A 17 2.10 2.33 7.80
CA ALA A 17 1.08 1.30 7.78
C ALA A 17 1.50 0.07 6.94
N ILE A 18 2.09 0.29 5.78
CA ILE A 18 2.41 -0.79 4.83
C ILE A 18 3.86 -1.26 4.91
N GLN A 19 4.66 -0.78 5.88
CA GLN A 19 6.09 -1.06 5.95
C GLN A 19 6.39 -2.58 5.94
N GLU A 20 5.58 -3.36 6.66
CA GLU A 20 5.72 -4.82 6.74
C GLU A 20 5.37 -5.48 5.40
N VAL A 21 4.28 -5.04 4.76
CA VAL A 21 3.90 -5.49 3.41
C VAL A 21 4.98 -5.17 2.38
N VAL A 22 5.59 -3.99 2.47
CA VAL A 22 6.73 -3.62 1.61
C VAL A 22 7.92 -4.57 1.82
N GLY A 23 8.14 -5.05 3.04
CA GLY A 23 9.13 -6.07 3.35
C GLY A 23 8.89 -7.34 2.52
N GLU A 24 7.67 -7.87 2.58
CA GLU A 24 7.26 -9.07 1.84
C GLU A 24 7.33 -8.86 0.32
N LEU A 25 6.85 -7.72 -0.18
CA LEU A 25 6.90 -7.40 -1.61
C LEU A 25 8.35 -7.34 -2.14
N ARG A 26 9.32 -6.96 -1.30
CA ARG A 26 10.74 -6.91 -1.67
C ARG A 26 11.44 -8.27 -1.65
N LEU A 27 10.79 -9.33 -1.14
CA LEU A 27 11.30 -10.70 -1.23
C LEU A 27 11.06 -11.32 -2.61
N ILE A 28 10.16 -10.75 -3.39
CA ILE A 28 9.84 -11.20 -4.75
C ILE A 28 10.93 -10.72 -5.72
N GLU A 29 11.31 -11.58 -6.66
CA GLU A 29 12.33 -11.26 -7.66
C GLU A 29 11.87 -10.11 -8.56
N VAL A 30 12.76 -9.15 -8.80
CA VAL A 30 12.43 -7.98 -9.62
C VAL A 30 12.07 -8.35 -11.07
N ALA A 31 12.61 -9.47 -11.57
CA ALA A 31 12.29 -10.01 -12.88
C ALA A 31 10.81 -10.38 -13.02
N ASP A 32 10.18 -10.86 -11.94
CA ASP A 32 8.77 -11.26 -11.94
C ASP A 32 7.86 -10.03 -12.05
N TYR A 33 8.15 -8.96 -11.30
CA TYR A 33 7.46 -7.69 -11.45
C TYR A 33 7.55 -7.15 -12.88
N ILE A 34 8.75 -7.17 -13.47
CA ILE A 34 8.97 -6.70 -14.84
C ILE A 34 8.15 -7.54 -15.82
N ALA A 35 8.20 -8.87 -15.71
CA ALA A 35 7.46 -9.77 -16.57
C ALA A 35 5.95 -9.55 -16.45
N PHE A 36 5.40 -9.52 -15.23
CA PHE A 36 3.97 -9.34 -15.01
C PHE A 36 3.46 -7.99 -15.49
N ILE A 37 4.23 -6.92 -15.32
CA ILE A 37 3.86 -5.59 -15.81
C ILE A 37 3.95 -5.53 -17.34
N ARG A 38 5.05 -6.00 -17.95
CA ARG A 38 5.28 -5.89 -19.40
C ARG A 38 4.39 -6.80 -20.24
N LEU A 39 3.95 -7.93 -19.66
CA LEU A 39 3.05 -8.88 -20.28
C LEU A 39 1.59 -8.69 -19.84
N GLU A 40 1.30 -7.63 -19.07
CA GLU A 40 -0.04 -7.30 -18.57
C GLU A 40 -0.71 -8.42 -17.76
N HIS A 41 0.08 -9.24 -17.07
CA HIS A 41 -0.40 -10.24 -16.12
C HIS A 41 -0.76 -9.61 -14.77
N PHE A 42 -1.67 -8.64 -14.79
CA PHE A 42 -2.07 -7.90 -13.59
C PHE A 42 -2.81 -8.77 -12.56
N ALA A 43 -3.41 -9.88 -12.97
CA ALA A 43 -3.96 -10.86 -12.04
C ALA A 43 -2.86 -11.45 -11.14
N CYS A 44 -1.72 -11.85 -11.72
CA CYS A 44 -0.59 -12.35 -10.95
C CYS A 44 -0.01 -11.27 -10.02
N LEU A 45 0.06 -10.02 -10.49
CA LEU A 45 0.49 -8.90 -9.66
C LEU A 45 -0.47 -8.63 -8.50
N SER A 46 -1.79 -8.76 -8.74
CA SER A 46 -2.82 -8.64 -7.70
C SER A 46 -2.65 -9.74 -6.66
N ASP A 47 -2.45 -10.99 -7.09
CA ASP A 47 -2.26 -12.14 -6.19
C ASP A 47 -1.02 -11.95 -5.29
N LEU A 48 0.08 -11.38 -5.82
CA LEU A 48 1.26 -11.06 -5.03
C LEU A 48 0.98 -9.98 -3.97
N VAL A 49 0.27 -8.91 -4.36
CA VAL A 49 -0.09 -7.82 -3.44
C VAL A 49 -1.05 -8.34 -2.36
N ASP A 50 -2.07 -9.11 -2.73
CA ASP A 50 -3.05 -9.67 -1.81
C ASP A 50 -2.35 -10.63 -0.82
N SER A 51 -1.49 -11.52 -1.32
CA SER A 51 -0.74 -12.46 -0.46
C SER A 51 0.15 -11.75 0.56
N ALA A 52 0.84 -10.68 0.16
CA ALA A 52 1.67 -9.88 1.05
C ALA A 52 0.82 -9.08 2.06
N ALA A 53 -0.33 -8.56 1.61
CA ALA A 53 -1.23 -7.75 2.44
C ALA A 53 -1.95 -8.57 3.52
N GLU A 54 -2.41 -9.78 3.18
CA GLU A 54 -3.21 -10.65 4.05
C GLU A 54 -2.44 -11.16 5.29
N LEU A 55 -1.12 -11.01 5.31
CA LEU A 55 -0.31 -11.28 6.51
C LEU A 55 -0.50 -10.24 7.61
N TYR A 56 -0.92 -9.02 7.26
CA TYR A 56 -0.95 -7.87 8.17
C TYR A 56 -2.30 -7.16 8.24
N PHE A 57 -3.14 -7.32 7.23
CA PHE A 57 -4.44 -6.67 7.14
C PHE A 57 -5.58 -7.64 6.87
N GLN A 58 -6.80 -7.26 7.27
CA GLN A 58 -8.00 -7.99 6.90
C GLN A 58 -8.11 -8.11 5.36
N PRO A 59 -8.64 -9.22 4.82
CA PRO A 59 -8.70 -9.43 3.38
C PRO A 59 -9.33 -8.27 2.61
N GLY A 60 -8.62 -7.80 1.59
CA GLY A 60 -9.04 -6.68 0.73
C GLY A 60 -8.88 -5.28 1.29
N THR A 61 -8.27 -5.14 2.47
CA THR A 61 -7.89 -3.83 3.02
C THR A 61 -6.82 -3.17 2.17
N LEU A 62 -5.84 -3.90 1.65
CA LEU A 62 -4.83 -3.39 0.73
C LEU A 62 -4.88 -4.22 -0.54
N ARG A 63 -4.96 -3.56 -1.70
CA ARG A 63 -5.10 -4.21 -3.01
C ARG A 63 -4.32 -3.49 -4.09
N LEU A 64 -4.07 -4.20 -5.19
CA LEU A 64 -3.65 -3.59 -6.44
C LEU A 64 -4.80 -2.76 -7.04
N GLY A 65 -4.48 -1.53 -7.45
CA GLY A 65 -5.39 -0.63 -8.14
C GLY A 65 -5.28 -0.81 -9.67
N HIS A 66 -4.88 0.25 -10.37
CA HIS A 66 -4.85 0.28 -11.84
C HIS A 66 -3.73 -0.56 -12.48
N GLY A 67 -2.76 -1.06 -11.71
CA GLY A 67 -1.65 -1.87 -12.19
C GLY A 67 -0.30 -1.39 -11.67
N GLY A 68 0.70 -1.40 -12.55
CA GLY A 68 2.04 -0.94 -12.22
C GLY A 68 2.89 -0.58 -13.43
N GLU A 69 4.02 0.06 -13.18
CA GLU A 69 5.01 0.49 -14.16
C GLU A 69 6.38 -0.08 -13.81
N ALA A 70 7.09 -0.60 -14.82
CA ALA A 70 8.46 -1.10 -14.68
C ALA A 70 9.41 -0.24 -15.51
N GLN A 71 10.21 0.59 -14.83
CA GLN A 71 11.27 1.37 -15.44
C GLN A 71 12.58 0.57 -15.38
N VAL A 72 13.07 0.19 -16.55
CA VAL A 72 14.26 -0.66 -16.71
C VAL A 72 15.16 -0.02 -17.75
N ASP A 73 16.44 0.10 -17.42
CA ASP A 73 17.45 0.65 -18.32
C ASP A 73 18.72 -0.24 -18.29
N TRP A 74 19.59 -0.09 -19.29
CA TRP A 74 20.78 -0.92 -19.47
C TRP A 74 21.87 -0.70 -18.41
N SER A 75 21.84 0.43 -17.71
CA SER A 75 22.92 0.96 -16.86
C SER A 75 22.52 1.18 -15.40
N GLY A 76 21.23 1.11 -15.08
CA GLY A 76 20.63 1.53 -13.84
C GLY A 76 19.84 0.42 -13.17
N SER A 77 19.56 0.62 -11.89
CA SER A 77 18.73 -0.31 -11.13
C SER A 77 17.27 -0.18 -11.54
N PRO A 78 16.54 -1.29 -11.71
CA PRO A 78 15.13 -1.26 -12.04
C PRO A 78 14.33 -0.54 -10.95
N ARG A 79 13.28 0.16 -11.38
CA ARG A 79 12.28 0.79 -10.52
C ARG A 79 10.92 0.24 -10.87
N ILE A 80 10.23 -0.29 -9.87
CA ILE A 80 8.85 -0.78 -9.98
C ILE A 80 7.94 0.22 -9.27
N VAL A 81 6.87 0.62 -9.92
CA VAL A 81 5.81 1.45 -9.33
C VAL A 81 4.53 0.64 -9.35
N LEU A 82 3.87 0.51 -8.21
CA LEU A 82 2.59 -0.18 -8.07
C LEU A 82 1.54 0.85 -7.66
N ASP A 83 0.42 0.88 -8.39
CA ASP A 83 -0.76 1.62 -7.98
C ASP A 83 -1.52 0.77 -6.97
N LEU A 84 -1.62 1.26 -5.74
CA LEU A 84 -2.22 0.54 -4.62
C LEU A 84 -3.40 1.29 -4.03
N GLU A 85 -4.29 0.52 -3.43
CA GLU A 85 -5.48 1.02 -2.77
C GLU A 85 -5.56 0.47 -1.35
N LEU A 86 -5.56 1.38 -0.37
CA LEU A 86 -5.77 1.07 1.04
C LEU A 86 -7.21 1.46 1.41
N ARG A 87 -8.04 0.47 1.70
CA ARG A 87 -9.49 0.53 1.92
C ARG A 87 -9.88 0.04 3.31
N PRO A 88 -9.41 0.68 4.40
CA PRO A 88 -9.95 0.42 5.72
C PRO A 88 -11.39 0.93 5.80
N ARG A 89 -12.14 0.52 6.81
CA ARG A 89 -13.56 0.86 6.91
C ARG A 89 -13.80 2.37 6.88
N GLY A 90 -14.60 2.84 5.93
CA GLY A 90 -15.01 4.24 5.82
C GLY A 90 -13.99 5.19 5.18
N VAL A 91 -12.82 4.70 4.76
CA VAL A 91 -11.75 5.49 4.13
C VAL A 91 -11.17 4.74 2.95
N THR A 92 -10.82 5.44 1.87
CA THR A 92 -10.10 4.86 0.74
C THR A 92 -8.95 5.76 0.35
N VAL A 93 -7.74 5.22 0.35
CA VAL A 93 -6.51 5.89 -0.05
C VAL A 93 -6.01 5.27 -1.34
N TYR A 94 -5.83 6.10 -2.36
CA TYR A 94 -5.16 5.74 -3.60
C TYR A 94 -3.74 6.30 -3.55
N PHE A 95 -2.75 5.43 -3.71
CA PHE A 95 -1.35 5.81 -3.58
C PHE A 95 -0.47 4.98 -4.50
N GLN A 96 0.73 5.48 -4.76
CA GLN A 96 1.76 4.78 -5.50
C GLN A 96 2.84 4.30 -4.54
N LEU A 97 3.16 3.01 -4.62
CA LEU A 97 4.34 2.44 -3.99
C LEU A 97 5.43 2.31 -5.03
N THR A 98 6.57 2.96 -4.83
CA THR A 98 7.76 2.76 -5.64
C THR A 98 8.74 1.86 -4.91
N LEU A 99 9.20 0.80 -5.56
CA LEU A 99 10.24 -0.12 -5.12
C LEU A 99 11.49 0.07 -5.97
N THR A 100 12.64 0.15 -5.30
CA THR A 100 13.97 0.28 -5.93
C THR A 100 14.97 -0.60 -5.20
N GLY A 101 16.16 -0.79 -5.79
CA GLY A 101 17.26 -1.48 -5.10
C GLY A 101 17.67 -0.85 -3.76
N GLN A 102 17.41 0.45 -3.56
CA GLN A 102 17.82 1.19 -2.36
C GLN A 102 16.73 1.32 -1.29
N GLY A 103 15.49 0.93 -1.59
CA GLY A 103 14.37 1.06 -0.66
C GLY A 103 13.04 1.28 -1.36
N SER A 104 12.12 1.94 -0.66
CA SER A 104 10.77 2.22 -1.16
C SER A 104 10.34 3.64 -0.84
N SER A 105 9.34 4.13 -1.58
CA SER A 105 8.67 5.39 -1.28
C SER A 105 7.19 5.30 -1.58
N VAL A 106 6.38 5.98 -0.77
CA VAL A 106 4.93 6.10 -0.95
C VAL A 106 4.58 7.51 -1.38
N VAL A 107 3.71 7.63 -2.38
CA VAL A 107 3.12 8.91 -2.81
C VAL A 107 1.61 8.78 -2.76
N VAL A 108 0.96 9.57 -1.90
CA VAL A 108 -0.50 9.55 -1.78
C VAL A 108 -1.12 10.45 -2.84
N ASN A 109 -1.92 9.84 -3.72
CA ASN A 109 -2.56 10.55 -4.83
C ASN A 109 -3.89 11.17 -4.41
N TYR A 110 -4.71 10.39 -3.71
CA TYR A 110 -6.04 10.81 -3.30
C TYR A 110 -6.51 10.06 -2.05
N VAL A 111 -7.28 10.75 -1.19
CA VAL A 111 -7.93 10.16 -0.03
C VAL A 111 -9.41 10.52 -0.06
N SER A 112 -10.27 9.51 -0.01
CA SER A 112 -11.72 9.62 0.10
C SER A 112 -12.18 9.17 1.48
N PHE A 113 -13.10 9.92 2.09
CA PHE A 113 -13.73 9.59 3.35
C PHE A 113 -15.24 9.49 3.13
N GLU A 114 -15.89 8.42 3.61
CA GLU A 114 -17.36 8.32 3.55
C GLU A 114 -18.04 9.41 4.38
N LYS A 115 -17.44 9.74 5.53
CA LYS A 115 -17.89 10.81 6.43
C LYS A 115 -16.70 11.69 6.80
N PRO A 116 -16.41 12.74 6.00
CA PRO A 116 -15.33 13.65 6.33
C PRO A 116 -15.66 14.42 7.61
N GLY A 117 -14.68 14.54 8.51
CA GLY A 117 -14.74 15.41 9.66
C GLY A 117 -14.62 16.88 9.27
N GLU A 118 -14.85 17.76 10.24
CA GLU A 118 -14.90 19.21 10.05
C GLU A 118 -13.53 19.84 9.71
N THR A 119 -12.42 19.16 10.05
CA THR A 119 -11.06 19.66 9.80
C THR A 119 -10.16 18.61 9.12
N PRO A 120 -9.14 19.04 8.35
CA PRO A 120 -8.15 18.13 7.77
C PRO A 120 -7.38 17.28 8.78
N GLU A 121 -7.15 17.80 9.99
CA GLU A 121 -6.48 17.12 11.10
C GLU A 121 -7.37 15.99 11.64
N HIS A 122 -8.67 16.25 11.81
CA HIS A 122 -9.64 15.23 12.21
C HIS A 122 -9.67 14.11 11.16
N ASN A 123 -9.70 14.44 9.87
CA ASN A 123 -9.62 13.44 8.80
C ASN A 123 -8.33 12.62 8.83
N THR A 124 -7.22 13.21 9.26
CA THR A 124 -5.94 12.51 9.38
C THR A 124 -5.95 11.53 10.56
N ALA A 125 -6.55 11.91 11.69
CA ALA A 125 -6.77 11.00 12.82
C ALA A 125 -7.73 9.86 12.48
N LEU A 126 -8.81 10.13 11.73
CA LEU A 126 -9.73 9.10 11.24
C LEU A 126 -9.04 8.09 10.33
N LEU A 127 -8.11 8.54 9.48
CA LEU A 127 -7.32 7.65 8.63
C LEU A 127 -6.44 6.72 9.49
N GLU A 128 -5.75 7.25 10.49
CA GLU A 128 -4.88 6.47 11.36
C GLU A 128 -5.66 5.41 12.15
N ASP A 129 -6.78 5.78 12.76
CA ASP A 129 -7.67 4.86 13.48
C ASP A 129 -8.26 3.78 12.55
N ALA A 130 -8.72 4.16 11.36
CA ALA A 130 -9.26 3.23 10.39
C ALA A 130 -8.23 2.19 9.94
N ILE A 131 -6.98 2.63 9.72
CA ILE A 131 -5.87 1.73 9.37
C ILE A 131 -5.56 0.77 10.52
N ASP A 132 -5.48 1.26 11.76
CA ASP A 132 -5.18 0.42 12.92
C ASP A 132 -6.25 -0.67 13.14
N GLN A 133 -7.53 -0.32 12.96
CA GLN A 133 -8.64 -1.27 13.06
C GLN A 133 -8.62 -2.34 11.97
N ALA A 134 -8.06 -2.05 10.80
CA ALA A 134 -7.98 -2.98 9.69
C ALA A 134 -6.79 -3.96 9.80
N ARG A 135 -5.87 -3.74 10.75
CA ARG A 135 -4.72 -4.63 11.00
C ARG A 135 -5.16 -5.93 11.67
N ILE A 136 -4.53 -7.03 11.27
CA ILE A 136 -4.68 -8.32 11.97
C ILE A 136 -3.94 -8.22 13.30
N ARG A 137 -4.67 -8.44 14.40
CA ARG A 137 -4.09 -8.54 15.74
C ARG A 137 -3.86 -10.00 16.07
N ARG A 138 -2.66 -10.35 16.51
CA ARG A 138 -2.35 -11.68 17.03
C ARG A 138 -3.21 -11.89 18.29
N THR A 139 -4.22 -12.75 18.21
CA THR A 139 -5.00 -13.16 19.38
C THR A 139 -4.21 -14.19 20.17
N GLU A 140 -4.21 -14.08 21.50
CA GLU A 140 -3.62 -15.11 22.35
C GLU A 140 -4.30 -16.47 22.07
N PRO A 141 -3.54 -17.58 22.03
CA PRO A 141 -4.14 -18.89 21.87
C PRO A 141 -5.15 -19.14 22.99
N LEU A 142 -6.33 -19.66 22.66
CA LEU A 142 -7.30 -20.10 23.67
C LEU A 142 -6.59 -21.08 24.63
N ALA A 143 -6.46 -20.68 25.89
CA ALA A 143 -6.02 -21.59 26.94
C ALA A 143 -7.05 -22.71 27.05
N TYR A 144 -6.66 -23.94 26.72
CA TYR A 144 -7.50 -25.11 26.91
C TYR A 144 -7.52 -25.46 28.41
N PRO A 145 -8.68 -25.72 29.02
CA PRO A 145 -8.80 -26.08 30.43
C PRO A 145 -8.18 -27.46 30.75
#